data_AF-N1Q5P3-F1
#
_entry.id   AF-N1Q5P3-F1
#
_cell.length_a   1.000
_cell.length_b   1.000
_cell.length_c   1.000
_cell.angle_alpha   90.00
_cell.angle_beta   90.00
_cell.angle_gamma   90.00
#
_symmetry.space_group_name_H-M   'P 1'
#
loop_
_entity.id
_entity.type
_entity.pdbx_description
1 polymer ?
#
loop_
_entity_poly.entity_id
_entity_poly.type
_entity_poly.pdbx_seq_one_letter_code
_entity_poly.pdbx_strand_id
1 'polypeptide(L)'
;MASLRLGHRPGIDRLLNQFHPPNLHVSVNGFSFAPKEHLDMVAAIPLDRLQLETDAPWGYINPNGDLAKKYPSPVPLPPSKKKDKFELGLMVKERNESCAIGQVASIVAGLKGITVEEVVEAAWRHSTEMFNLHSSNTQADAGQSKS
;
A
#
# COMPACT_ATOMS: atom_id res chain seq x y z
N MET A 1 12.08 0.25 -26.03
CA MET A 1 12.46 0.15 -24.61
C MET A 1 12.95 1.52 -24.15
N ALA A 2 12.04 2.44 -23.80
CA ALA A 2 12.43 3.73 -23.26
C ALA A 2 12.76 3.55 -21.77
N SER A 3 14.04 3.37 -21.46
CA SER A 3 14.52 3.56 -20.08
C SER A 3 14.34 5.04 -19.76
N LEU A 4 13.23 5.36 -19.07
CA LEU A 4 13.02 6.68 -18.50
C LEU A 4 14.14 6.88 -17.48
N ARG A 5 15.17 7.65 -17.84
CA ARG A 5 16.16 8.11 -16.87
C ARG A 5 15.41 8.92 -15.82
N LEU A 6 15.23 8.31 -14.64
CA LEU A 6 14.74 8.98 -13.44
C LEU A 6 15.71 10.14 -13.19
N GLY A 7 15.31 11.35 -13.58
CA GLY A 7 16.07 12.56 -13.28
C GLY A 7 16.31 12.66 -11.78
N HIS A 8 17.49 13.15 -11.41
CA HIS A 8 17.91 13.43 -10.03
C HIS A 8 16.80 14.16 -9.27
N ARG A 9 16.26 13.56 -8.19
CA ARG A 9 15.11 14.07 -7.44
C ARG A 9 15.50 14.32 -5.98
N PRO A 10 16.03 15.52 -5.66
CA PRO A 10 16.79 15.76 -4.43
C PRO A 10 16.00 15.63 -3.12
N GLY A 11 14.67 15.57 -3.13
CA GLY A 11 13.86 15.44 -1.90
C GLY A 11 13.80 14.00 -1.37
N ILE A 12 13.20 13.10 -2.15
CA ILE A 12 13.04 11.68 -1.78
C ILE A 12 14.40 10.96 -1.75
N ASP A 13 15.30 11.29 -2.69
CA ASP A 13 16.66 10.75 -2.70
C ASP A 13 17.41 11.18 -1.44
N ARG A 14 17.21 12.41 -0.94
CA ARG A 14 17.83 12.87 0.31
C ARG A 14 17.22 12.19 1.53
N LEU A 15 15.90 12.01 1.58
CA LEU A 15 15.27 11.29 2.68
C LEU A 15 15.74 9.84 2.74
N LEU A 16 15.76 9.16 1.59
CA LEU A 16 16.18 7.77 1.48
C LEU A 16 17.68 7.59 1.64
N ASN A 17 18.52 8.53 1.20
CA ASN A 17 19.98 8.39 1.21
C ASN A 17 20.70 9.08 2.39
N GLN A 18 20.12 10.13 2.98
CA GLN A 18 20.77 10.90 4.06
C GLN A 18 20.30 10.47 5.46
N PHE A 19 19.08 9.94 5.59
CA PHE A 19 18.55 9.38 6.84
C PHE A 19 18.47 7.85 6.74
N HIS A 20 19.63 7.20 6.61
CA HIS A 20 19.79 5.77 6.36
C HIS A 20 19.97 4.93 7.65
N PRO A 21 18.91 4.44 8.30
CA PRO A 21 18.92 3.10 8.87
C PRO A 21 18.56 2.09 7.76
N PRO A 22 19.21 0.91 7.70
CA PRO A 22 18.89 -0.15 6.74
C PRO A 22 17.44 -0.67 6.80
N ASN A 23 16.64 -0.20 7.77
CA ASN A 23 15.30 -0.68 8.08
C ASN A 23 14.21 0.39 7.86
N LEU A 24 14.51 1.51 7.18
CA LEU A 24 13.50 2.55 6.90
C LEU A 24 12.79 2.28 5.57
N HIS A 25 11.50 1.94 5.66
CA HIS A 25 10.59 1.80 4.51
C HIS A 25 9.61 2.98 4.45
N VAL A 26 9.02 3.18 3.26
CA VAL A 26 8.02 4.23 3.00
C VAL A 26 6.67 3.58 2.69
N SER A 27 5.67 3.88 3.50
CA SER A 27 4.29 3.44 3.29
C SER A 27 3.52 4.41 2.40
N VAL A 28 2.70 3.87 1.50
CA VAL A 28 1.87 4.63 0.56
C VAL A 28 0.40 4.34 0.80
N ASN A 29 -0.42 5.39 0.85
CA ASN A 29 -1.86 5.33 1.05
C ASN A 29 -2.61 6.32 0.14
N GLY A 30 -3.93 6.48 0.32
CA GLY A 30 -4.76 7.37 -0.49
C GLY A 30 -4.35 8.85 -0.45
N PHE A 31 -3.76 9.34 0.64
CA PHE A 31 -3.26 10.71 0.74
C PHE A 31 -1.98 10.95 -0.06
N SER A 32 -1.24 9.89 -0.38
CA SER A 32 -0.04 9.96 -1.21
C SER A 32 -0.34 10.29 -2.68
N PHE A 33 -1.62 10.37 -3.07
CA PHE A 33 -2.03 10.57 -4.46
C PHE A 33 -2.46 12.01 -4.78
N ALA A 34 -2.39 12.93 -3.82
CA ALA A 34 -2.67 14.33 -4.05
C ALA A 34 -1.86 15.24 -3.09
N PRO A 35 -1.35 16.39 -3.57
CA PRO A 35 -1.40 16.90 -4.94
C PRO A 35 -0.47 16.16 -5.92
N LYS A 36 -0.42 16.59 -7.19
CA LYS A 36 0.27 15.89 -8.29
C LYS A 36 1.75 15.62 -7.99
N GLU A 37 2.41 16.51 -7.26
CA GLU A 37 3.80 16.40 -6.84
C GLU A 37 4.05 15.14 -6.00
N HIS A 38 3.03 14.65 -5.27
CA HIS A 38 3.13 13.42 -4.49
C HIS A 38 3.21 12.17 -5.39
N LEU A 39 2.66 12.22 -6.61
CA LEU A 39 2.73 11.09 -7.55
C LEU A 39 4.16 10.86 -8.02
N ASP A 40 4.91 11.93 -8.25
CA ASP A 40 6.33 11.86 -8.63
C ASP A 40 7.18 11.31 -7.46
N MET A 41 6.77 11.59 -6.22
CA MET A 41 7.38 10.99 -5.03
C MET A 41 7.07 9.49 -4.96
N VAL A 42 5.81 9.08 -5.10
CA VAL A 42 5.41 7.66 -5.07
C VAL A 42 6.12 6.86 -6.15
N ALA A 43 6.22 7.40 -7.36
CA ALA A 43 6.94 6.78 -8.47
C ALA A 43 8.42 6.54 -8.15
N ALA A 44 9.06 7.45 -7.40
CA ALA A 44 10.47 7.41 -7.06
C ALA A 44 10.84 6.49 -5.87
N ILE A 45 9.88 6.07 -5.05
CA ILE A 45 10.16 5.15 -3.93
C ILE A 45 10.80 3.85 -4.46
N PRO A 46 12.00 3.44 -3.99
CA PRO A 46 12.58 2.16 -4.35
C PRO A 46 11.63 1.01 -3.99
N LEU A 47 11.47 0.05 -4.90
CA LEU A 47 10.51 -1.04 -4.71
C LEU A 47 10.85 -1.87 -3.46
N ASP A 48 12.15 -2.07 -3.19
CA ASP A 48 12.71 -2.74 -2.01
C ASP A 48 12.51 -1.98 -0.68
N ARG A 49 11.91 -0.79 -0.71
CA ARG A 49 11.56 0.02 0.46
C ARG A 49 10.09 0.40 0.52
N LEU A 50 9.26 -0.15 -0.37
CA LEU A 50 7.84 0.19 -0.46
C LEU A 50 7.03 -0.66 0.53
N GLN A 51 6.14 0.01 1.28
CA GLN A 51 5.01 -0.57 2.00
C GLN A 51 3.71 0.00 1.43
N LEU A 52 2.60 -0.72 1.63
CA LEU A 52 1.25 -0.25 1.28
C LEU A 52 0.36 -0.24 2.51
N GLU A 53 -0.51 0.76 2.61
CA GLU A 53 -1.53 0.84 3.64
C GLU A 53 -2.77 1.58 3.13
N THR A 54 -3.88 1.51 3.89
CA THR A 54 -5.09 2.26 3.55
C THR A 54 -5.30 3.50 4.41
N ASP A 55 -4.77 3.50 5.64
CA ASP A 55 -5.08 4.46 6.70
C ASP A 55 -6.60 4.54 7.02
N ALA A 56 -7.32 3.43 6.80
CA ALA A 56 -8.76 3.37 7.06
C ALA A 56 -9.07 3.75 8.54
N PRO A 57 -10.10 4.59 8.80
CA PRO A 57 -11.20 4.97 7.90
C PRO A 57 -10.91 6.13 6.93
N TRP A 58 -9.69 6.68 6.95
CA TRP A 58 -9.24 7.80 6.14
C TRP A 58 -8.65 7.36 4.79
N GLY A 59 -8.14 8.30 4.00
CA GLY A 59 -7.48 7.98 2.74
C GLY A 59 -8.43 7.41 1.67
N TYR A 60 -9.73 7.76 1.72
CA TYR A 60 -10.71 7.31 0.74
C TYR A 60 -10.32 7.74 -0.68
N ILE A 61 -10.17 6.76 -1.57
CA ILE A 61 -9.93 6.99 -3.00
C ILE A 61 -11.28 6.95 -3.70
N ASN A 62 -11.69 8.07 -4.30
CA ASN A 62 -12.91 8.14 -5.09
C ASN A 62 -12.80 7.22 -6.33
N PRO A 63 -13.63 6.17 -6.48
CA PRO A 63 -13.60 5.27 -7.63
C PRO A 63 -13.85 5.98 -8.97
N ASN A 64 -14.53 7.13 -8.93
CA ASN A 64 -14.79 7.95 -10.10
C ASN A 64 -13.70 9.00 -10.38
N GLY A 65 -12.68 9.10 -9.53
CA GLY A 65 -11.55 9.99 -9.71
C GLY A 65 -10.59 9.52 -10.81
N ASP A 66 -9.79 10.43 -11.34
CA ASP A 66 -8.96 10.19 -12.53
C ASP A 66 -7.94 9.06 -12.32
N LEU A 67 -7.29 9.00 -11.15
CA LEU A 67 -6.32 7.95 -10.86
C LEU A 67 -6.95 6.56 -10.72
N ALA A 68 -8.11 6.46 -10.04
CA ALA A 68 -8.80 5.18 -9.88
C ALA A 68 -9.33 4.66 -11.23
N LYS A 69 -9.80 5.55 -12.11
CA LYS A 69 -10.19 5.21 -13.48
C LYS A 69 -9.00 4.80 -14.34
N LYS A 70 -7.87 5.49 -14.20
CA LYS A 70 -6.64 5.21 -14.97
C LYS A 70 -5.99 3.90 -14.53
N TYR A 71 -6.06 3.59 -13.25
CA TYR A 71 -5.43 2.42 -12.62
C TYR A 71 -6.48 1.64 -11.81
N PRO A 72 -7.42 0.94 -12.46
CA PRO A 72 -8.48 0.22 -11.79
C PRO A 72 -7.92 -0.95 -10.98
N SER A 73 -8.50 -1.22 -9.81
CA SER A 73 -8.13 -2.40 -9.03
C SER A 73 -8.62 -3.70 -9.69
N PRO A 74 -7.80 -4.76 -9.73
CA PRO A 74 -8.26 -6.07 -10.18
C PRO A 74 -9.22 -6.74 -9.19
N VAL A 75 -9.27 -6.26 -7.93
CA VAL A 75 -10.16 -6.76 -6.89
C VAL A 75 -11.32 -5.77 -6.72
N PRO A 76 -12.57 -6.15 -7.02
CA PRO A 76 -13.71 -5.26 -6.86
C PRO A 76 -14.00 -5.01 -5.38
N LEU A 77 -14.35 -3.77 -5.05
CA LEU A 77 -14.79 -3.42 -3.70
C LEU A 77 -16.25 -3.79 -3.47
N PRO A 78 -16.64 -4.14 -2.23
CA PRO A 78 -18.04 -4.31 -1.89
C PRO A 78 -18.84 -3.01 -2.18
N PRO A 79 -20.13 -3.12 -2.53
CA PRO A 79 -20.99 -1.95 -2.69
C PRO A 79 -21.02 -1.08 -1.42
N SER A 80 -21.22 0.23 -1.57
CA SER A 80 -21.31 1.16 -0.44
C SER A 80 -22.72 1.72 -0.23
N LYS A 81 -23.10 1.90 1.05
CA LYS A 81 -24.38 2.50 1.47
C LYS A 81 -24.14 3.77 2.27
N LYS A 82 -25.13 4.68 2.31
CA LYS A 82 -25.08 5.84 3.21
C LYS A 82 -25.02 5.37 4.67
N LYS A 83 -24.40 6.17 5.54
CA LYS A 83 -24.19 5.83 6.97
C LYS A 83 -25.47 5.47 7.73
N ASP A 84 -26.60 6.09 7.40
CA ASP A 84 -27.92 5.86 8.00
C ASP A 84 -28.62 4.60 7.47
N LYS A 85 -28.02 3.95 6.47
CA LYS A 85 -28.49 2.70 5.83
C LYS A 85 -27.40 1.63 5.89
N PHE A 86 -26.68 1.58 7.01
CA PHE A 86 -25.65 0.57 7.25
C PHE A 86 -26.22 -0.85 7.09
N GLU A 87 -25.45 -1.71 6.44
CA GLU A 87 -25.78 -3.11 6.17
C GLU A 87 -24.50 -3.93 6.32
N LEU A 88 -24.55 -4.99 7.13
CA LEU A 88 -23.39 -5.87 7.34
C LEU A 88 -22.96 -6.50 6.01
N GLY A 89 -21.65 -6.51 5.75
CA GLY A 89 -21.09 -7.02 4.49
C GLY A 89 -20.99 -5.96 3.37
N LEU A 90 -21.56 -4.77 3.56
CA LEU A 90 -21.41 -3.63 2.65
C LEU A 90 -20.53 -2.54 3.26
N MET A 91 -19.87 -1.75 2.41
CA MET A 91 -19.09 -0.61 2.84
C MET A 91 -19.98 0.57 3.25
N VAL A 92 -19.45 1.49 4.05
CA VAL A 92 -20.07 2.80 4.28
C VAL A 92 -19.52 3.81 3.28
N LYS A 93 -20.40 4.57 2.62
CA LYS A 93 -20.06 5.57 1.61
C LYS A 93 -19.02 6.55 2.18
N GLU A 94 -17.93 6.74 1.43
CA GLU A 94 -16.79 7.63 1.76
C GLU A 94 -16.01 7.26 3.03
N ARG A 95 -16.30 6.12 3.66
CA ARG A 95 -15.45 5.53 4.71
C ARG A 95 -14.52 4.51 4.07
N ASN A 96 -13.22 4.76 4.13
CA ASN A 96 -12.25 3.80 3.61
C ASN A 96 -12.21 2.53 4.49
N GLU A 97 -11.78 1.41 3.93
CA GLU A 97 -11.68 0.12 4.61
C GLU A 97 -10.42 -0.62 4.16
N SER A 98 -9.95 -1.60 4.94
CA SER A 98 -8.76 -2.40 4.62
C SER A 98 -8.87 -3.14 3.28
N CYS A 99 -10.09 -3.53 2.88
CA CYS A 99 -10.35 -4.16 1.57
C CYS A 99 -10.01 -3.26 0.37
N ALA A 100 -9.84 -1.95 0.58
CA ALA A 100 -9.44 -1.00 -0.46
C ALA A 100 -7.95 -1.02 -0.83
N ILE A 101 -7.12 -1.83 -0.15
CA ILE A 101 -5.68 -1.89 -0.39
C ILE A 101 -5.31 -2.21 -1.85
N GLY A 102 -6.15 -2.99 -2.55
CA GLY A 102 -5.96 -3.31 -3.96
C GLY A 102 -5.99 -2.08 -4.87
N GLN A 103 -6.72 -1.03 -4.50
CA GLN A 103 -6.76 0.22 -5.27
C GLN A 103 -5.47 1.04 -5.08
N VAL A 104 -4.89 1.03 -3.87
CA VAL A 104 -3.58 1.65 -3.59
C VAL A 104 -2.50 0.94 -4.40
N ALA A 105 -2.45 -0.39 -4.34
CA ALA A 105 -1.49 -1.19 -5.10
C ALA A 105 -1.55 -0.90 -6.62
N SER A 106 -2.76 -0.81 -7.16
CA SER A 106 -2.97 -0.58 -8.61
C SER A 106 -2.49 0.80 -9.06
N ILE A 107 -2.73 1.84 -8.25
CA ILE A 107 -2.22 3.18 -8.54
C ILE A 107 -0.70 3.21 -8.45
N VAL A 108 -0.10 2.59 -7.42
CA VAL A 108 1.37 2.53 -7.27
C VAL A 108 2.02 1.80 -8.45
N ALA A 109 1.49 0.65 -8.85
CA ALA A 109 1.97 -0.11 -10.01
C ALA A 109 1.91 0.75 -11.29
N GLY A 110 0.78 1.43 -11.50
CA GLY A 110 0.58 2.34 -12.63
C GLY A 110 1.50 3.56 -12.67
N LEU A 111 1.90 4.09 -11.51
CA LEU A 111 2.87 5.18 -11.41
C LEU A 111 4.32 4.70 -11.62
N LYS A 112 4.63 3.47 -11.22
CA LYS A 112 5.95 2.85 -11.39
C LYS A 112 6.18 2.22 -12.75
N GLY A 113 5.11 1.89 -13.48
CA GLY A 113 5.20 1.19 -14.76
C GLY A 113 5.57 -0.30 -14.63
N ILE A 114 5.17 -0.92 -13.52
CA ILE A 114 5.37 -2.35 -13.21
C ILE A 114 4.02 -3.02 -12.95
N THR A 115 3.97 -4.33 -12.77
CA THR A 115 2.70 -5.04 -12.52
C THR A 115 2.20 -4.85 -11.09
N VAL A 116 0.89 -5.10 -10.88
CA VAL A 116 0.31 -5.09 -9.53
C VAL A 116 0.91 -6.20 -8.68
N GLU A 117 1.18 -7.35 -9.30
CA GLU A 117 1.81 -8.52 -8.67
C GLU A 117 3.21 -8.18 -8.15
N GLU A 118 4.04 -7.48 -8.92
CA GLU A 118 5.38 -7.04 -8.50
C GLU A 118 5.30 -6.09 -7.29
N VAL A 119 4.33 -5.17 -7.27
CA VAL A 119 4.11 -4.25 -6.15
C VAL A 119 3.64 -5.00 -4.90
N VAL A 120 2.65 -5.88 -5.05
CA VAL A 120 2.06 -6.63 -3.93
C VAL A 120 3.08 -7.59 -3.31
N GLU A 121 3.85 -8.31 -4.13
CA GLU A 121 4.89 -9.23 -3.64
C GLU A 121 5.97 -8.47 -2.85
N ALA A 122 6.44 -7.34 -3.38
CA ALA A 122 7.41 -6.51 -2.69
C ALA A 122 6.85 -5.98 -1.35
N ALA A 123 5.67 -5.38 -1.36
CA ALA A 123 5.05 -4.83 -0.16
C ALA A 123 4.76 -5.91 0.90
N TRP A 124 4.26 -7.08 0.48
CA TRP A 124 4.02 -8.23 1.35
C TRP A 124 5.31 -8.67 2.03
N ARG A 125 6.37 -8.92 1.25
CA ARG A 125 7.68 -9.35 1.78
C ARG A 125 8.24 -8.35 2.79
N HIS A 126 8.24 -7.06 2.46
CA HIS A 126 8.75 -6.03 3.37
C HIS A 126 7.91 -5.86 4.63
N SER A 127 6.58 -5.97 4.53
CA SER A 127 5.70 -5.89 5.69
C SER A 127 5.91 -7.09 6.62
N THR A 128 5.98 -8.29 6.06
CA THR A 128 6.14 -9.52 6.84
C THR A 128 7.52 -9.67 7.46
N GLU A 129 8.57 -9.15 6.83
CA GLU A 129 9.91 -9.00 7.43
C GLU A 129 9.91 -7.93 8.54
N MET A 130 9.42 -6.71 8.26
CA MET A 130 9.44 -5.58 9.20
C MET A 130 8.64 -5.85 10.48
N PHE A 131 7.47 -6.49 10.36
CA PHE A 131 6.60 -6.82 11.49
C PHE A 131 6.82 -8.23 12.05
N ASN A 132 7.86 -8.94 11.57
CA ASN A 132 8.23 -10.29 12.01
C ASN A 132 7.06 -11.31 11.96
N LEU A 133 6.27 -11.26 10.88
CA LEU A 133 5.06 -12.08 10.71
C LEU A 133 5.35 -13.51 10.23
N HIS A 134 6.60 -13.81 9.86
CA HIS A 134 7.04 -15.15 9.49
C HIS A 134 7.24 -16.08 10.71
N SER A 135 7.26 -15.55 11.95
CA SER A 135 7.62 -16.30 13.16
C SER A 135 6.45 -16.90 13.95
N SER A 136 5.32 -17.18 13.33
CA SER A 136 4.24 -17.94 14.00
C SER A 136 4.23 -19.40 13.57
N ASN A 137 5.31 -20.15 13.90
CA ASN A 137 5.18 -21.57 14.16
C ASN A 137 6.34 -22.14 15.00
N THR A 138 5.98 -22.95 16.01
CA THR A 138 6.84 -23.78 16.90
C THR A 138 7.25 -23.18 18.24
N GLN A 139 6.28 -23.00 19.15
CA GLN A 139 6.33 -23.50 20.54
C GLN A 139 5.00 -23.18 21.24
N ALA A 140 3.97 -23.98 20.94
CA ALA A 140 2.83 -24.17 21.83
C ALA A 140 2.55 -25.69 21.85
N ASP A 141 2.44 -26.24 23.05
CA ASP A 141 2.24 -27.66 23.38
C ASP A 141 3.38 -28.66 23.08
N ALA A 142 4.45 -28.53 23.85
CA ALA A 142 5.16 -29.70 24.37
C ALA A 142 5.26 -29.61 25.91
N GLY A 143 4.25 -30.17 26.57
CA GLY A 143 4.34 -30.90 27.84
C GLY A 143 4.97 -30.23 29.07
N GLN A 144 4.15 -29.99 30.09
CA GLN A 144 4.52 -30.36 31.45
C GLN A 144 3.43 -31.25 32.07
N SER A 145 3.53 -32.55 31.75
CA SER A 145 3.19 -33.59 32.72
C SER A 145 4.41 -33.75 33.63
N LYS A 146 4.24 -33.47 34.92
CA LYS A 146 5.12 -33.96 35.97
C LYS A 146 4.27 -34.51 37.10
N SER A 147 4.45 -35.82 37.31
CA SER A 147 4.28 -36.64 38.52
C SER A 147 2.99 -36.51 39.31
#